data_AF-A0A258JIU2-F1
#
_entry.id   AF-A0A258JIU2-F1
#
_cell.length_a   1.000
_cell.length_b   1.000
_cell.length_c   1.000
_cell.angle_alpha   90.00
_cell.angle_beta   90.00
_cell.angle_gamma   90.00
#
_symmetry.space_group_name_H-M   'P 1'
#
loop_
_entity.id
_entity.type
_entity.pdbx_description
1 polymer ?
#
loop_
_entity_poly.entity_id
_entity_poly.type
_entity_poly.pdbx_seq_one_letter_code
_entity_poly.pdbx_strand_id
1 'polypeptide(L)'
;MPLFHSPHRARLHRRARGSAVLAATAFLSLPTCASAEDAAVALPVVSVQAGPGGSLTVPTAAEARAAIELTPGGVEVVTDDAWTNTRATTVKDMLDYVPGVFAQPKWGEDTRLSIRGSGISRSSHLRGIQL
;
A
#
# COMPACT_ATOMS: atom_id res chain seq x y z
N MET A 1 49.66 16.17 23.57
CA MET A 1 50.69 17.24 23.66
C MET A 1 51.71 16.97 22.56
N PRO A 2 52.18 17.96 21.77
CA PRO A 2 52.51 19.36 22.10
C PRO A 2 51.45 20.35 21.56
N LEU A 3 51.06 21.47 22.18
CA LEU A 3 51.75 22.64 22.78
C LEU A 3 52.34 23.63 21.76
N PHE A 4 52.05 24.91 22.04
CA PHE A 4 52.55 26.18 21.46
C PHE A 4 51.74 26.75 20.27
N HIS A 5 51.35 28.03 20.21
CA HIS A 5 51.50 29.19 21.10
C HIS A 5 50.68 30.37 20.51
N SER A 6 50.11 31.21 21.38
CA SER A 6 49.45 32.50 21.07
C SER A 6 50.44 33.54 20.49
N PRO A 7 50.03 34.67 19.90
CA PRO A 7 49.66 35.86 20.72
C PRO A 7 48.52 36.69 20.09
N HIS A 8 47.56 37.24 20.87
CA HIS A 8 47.63 38.49 21.64
C HIS A 8 48.18 39.72 20.88
N ARG A 9 47.28 40.68 20.59
CA ARG A 9 47.36 42.14 20.90
C ARG A 9 46.16 42.84 20.24
N ALA A 10 45.15 43.28 20.98
CA ALA A 10 45.12 44.43 21.88
C ALA A 10 45.21 45.79 21.16
N ARG A 11 44.14 46.58 21.35
CA ARG A 11 44.12 48.05 21.52
C ARG A 11 44.45 48.87 20.26
N LEU A 12 43.87 50.03 20.00
CA LEU A 12 42.75 50.80 20.50
C LEU A 12 42.70 51.98 19.52
N HIS A 13 41.52 52.59 19.37
CA HIS A 13 41.33 53.99 19.02
C HIS A 13 41.95 54.51 17.70
N ARG A 14 41.07 55.06 16.87
CA ARG A 14 41.02 56.52 16.71
C ARG A 14 39.65 56.94 16.20
N ARG A 15 38.99 57.76 17.04
CA ARG A 15 37.97 58.70 16.60
C ARG A 15 38.58 59.55 15.47
N ALA A 16 37.79 59.84 14.45
CA ALA A 16 37.17 61.16 14.30
C ALA A 16 37.03 61.56 12.83
N ARG A 17 35.90 62.23 12.59
CA ARG A 17 35.67 63.31 11.62
C ARG A 17 35.36 62.90 10.19
N GLY A 18 34.19 63.37 9.77
CA GLY A 18 34.00 63.87 8.42
C GLY A 18 32.68 63.47 7.80
N SER A 19 31.57 64.06 8.27
CA SER A 19 30.39 64.20 7.40
C SER A 19 30.74 65.16 6.27
N ALA A 20 30.71 64.67 5.04
CA ALA A 20 30.54 65.45 3.81
C ALA A 20 30.02 64.45 2.74
N VAL A 21 28.71 64.35 2.55
CA VAL A 21 27.90 65.16 1.62
C VAL A 21 28.02 64.67 0.16
N LEU A 22 26.84 64.49 -0.45
CA LEU A 22 26.50 64.28 -1.87
C LEU A 22 26.90 62.91 -2.47
N ALA A 23 25.95 61.97 -2.61
CA ALA A 23 24.95 61.89 -3.69
C ALA A 23 25.55 61.48 -5.06
N ALA A 24 25.33 60.23 -5.46
CA ALA A 24 25.03 59.85 -6.85
C ALA A 24 24.76 58.33 -6.95
N THR A 25 23.54 57.99 -7.38
CA THR A 25 23.18 56.76 -8.13
C THR A 25 23.57 55.42 -7.52
N ALA A 26 22.72 54.97 -6.59
CA ALA A 26 22.78 53.64 -5.99
C ALA A 26 21.88 52.65 -6.78
N PHE A 27 22.42 51.44 -6.99
CA PHE A 27 21.71 50.18 -7.24
C PHE A 27 20.85 50.04 -8.52
N LEU A 28 21.49 49.68 -9.63
CA LEU A 28 20.83 48.87 -10.68
C LEU A 28 21.51 47.50 -10.78
N SER A 29 20.85 46.49 -10.23
CA SER A 29 20.77 45.08 -10.68
C SER A 29 20.69 44.12 -9.47
N LEU A 30 19.47 43.85 -9.03
CA LEU A 30 19.16 42.58 -8.38
C LEU A 30 18.28 41.76 -9.34
N PRO A 31 18.57 40.47 -9.55
CA PRO A 31 17.68 39.61 -10.31
C PRO A 31 16.43 39.36 -9.47
N THR A 32 15.26 39.57 -10.06
CA THR A 32 13.99 39.25 -9.40
C THR A 32 13.82 37.72 -9.39
N CYS A 33 13.70 37.12 -8.22
CA CYS A 33 13.37 35.71 -8.06
C CYS A 33 11.86 35.57 -8.32
N ALA A 34 11.46 35.20 -9.53
CA ALA A 34 10.07 34.82 -9.79
C ALA A 34 9.79 33.50 -9.06
N SER A 35 9.03 33.55 -7.96
CA SER A 35 8.49 32.35 -7.32
C SER A 35 7.28 31.91 -8.12
N ALA A 36 7.38 30.75 -8.79
CA ALA A 36 6.20 30.08 -9.30
C ALA A 36 5.45 29.50 -8.08
N GLU A 37 4.26 30.03 -7.78
CA GLU A 37 3.36 29.33 -6.88
C GLU A 37 2.90 28.04 -7.58
N ASP A 38 3.43 26.91 -7.11
CA ASP A 38 2.82 25.60 -7.34
C ASP A 38 1.52 25.58 -6.52
N ALA A 39 0.46 26.16 -7.09
CA ALA A 39 -0.87 26.11 -6.53
C ALA A 39 -1.39 24.67 -6.67
N ALA A 40 -0.97 23.80 -5.76
CA ALA A 40 -1.44 22.43 -5.66
C ALA A 40 -2.97 22.45 -5.55
N VAL A 41 -3.65 21.94 -6.58
CA VAL A 41 -5.10 21.77 -6.59
C VAL A 41 -5.48 20.80 -5.48
N ALA A 42 -6.03 21.32 -4.39
CA ALA A 42 -6.52 20.53 -3.27
C ALA A 42 -7.75 19.75 -3.72
N LEU A 43 -7.59 18.45 -3.94
CA LEU A 43 -8.71 17.56 -4.21
C LEU A 43 -9.53 17.38 -2.92
N PRO A 44 -10.87 17.39 -3.01
CA PRO A 44 -11.71 17.15 -1.85
C PRO A 44 -11.45 15.73 -1.32
N VAL A 45 -11.19 15.63 -0.02
CA VAL A 45 -11.00 14.34 0.66
C VAL A 45 -12.32 13.59 0.68
N VAL A 46 -12.40 12.49 -0.07
CA VAL A 46 -13.52 11.57 -0.02
C VAL A 46 -13.28 10.59 1.13
N SER A 47 -14.00 10.76 2.23
CA SER A 47 -14.02 9.80 3.34
C SER A 47 -15.08 8.73 3.07
N VAL A 48 -14.64 7.49 2.89
CA VAL A 48 -15.54 6.33 2.76
C VAL A 48 -15.63 5.64 4.12
N GLN A 49 -16.78 5.74 4.76
CA GLN A 49 -17.09 4.97 5.95
C GLN A 49 -17.82 3.70 5.53
N ALA A 50 -17.22 2.53 5.81
CA ALA A 50 -17.93 1.27 5.67
C ALA A 50 -19.10 1.26 6.67
N GLY A 51 -20.31 0.96 6.19
CA GLY A 51 -21.46 0.77 7.07
C GLY A 51 -21.27 -0.46 7.99
N PRO A 52 -22.01 -0.55 9.10
CA PRO A 52 -22.01 -1.73 9.94
C PRO A 52 -22.70 -2.89 9.19
N GLY A 53 -21.91 -3.71 8.52
CA GLY A 53 -22.39 -4.86 7.76
C GLY A 53 -21.48 -5.12 6.57
N GLY A 54 -21.03 -6.36 6.42
CA GLY A 54 -20.26 -6.80 5.27
C GLY A 54 -21.10 -6.79 3.99
N SER A 55 -20.77 -7.69 3.06
CA SER A 55 -21.57 -7.83 1.84
C SER A 55 -23.01 -8.27 2.17
N LEU A 56 -23.99 -7.71 1.44
CA LEU A 56 -25.39 -8.11 1.57
C LEU A 56 -25.67 -9.49 0.96
N THR A 57 -24.79 -9.95 0.07
CA THR A 57 -24.97 -11.19 -0.70
C THR A 57 -23.94 -12.26 -0.35
N VAL A 58 -22.83 -11.88 0.29
CA VAL A 58 -21.72 -12.78 0.63
C VAL A 58 -21.54 -12.77 2.15
N PRO A 59 -21.61 -13.93 2.82
CA PRO A 59 -21.40 -14.00 4.26
C PRO A 59 -19.96 -13.62 4.61
N THR A 60 -19.78 -13.07 5.80
CA THR A 60 -18.44 -12.89 6.39
C THR A 60 -17.80 -14.24 6.70
N ALA A 61 -16.47 -14.28 6.86
CA ALA A 61 -15.75 -15.52 7.22
C ALA A 61 -16.27 -16.16 8.52
N ALA A 62 -16.64 -15.35 9.52
CA ALA A 62 -17.20 -15.81 10.78
C ALA A 62 -18.60 -16.42 10.60
N GLU A 63 -19.46 -15.78 9.82
CA GLU A 63 -20.80 -16.29 9.50
C GLU A 63 -20.72 -17.58 8.66
N ALA A 64 -19.82 -17.63 7.68
CA ALA A 64 -19.59 -18.83 6.87
C ALA A 64 -19.13 -20.01 7.74
N ARG A 65 -18.25 -19.75 8.72
CA ARG A 65 -17.80 -20.77 9.68
C ARG A 65 -18.95 -21.28 10.55
N ALA A 66 -19.76 -20.39 11.10
CA ALA A 66 -20.93 -20.78 11.88
C ALA A 66 -21.95 -21.56 11.04
N ALA A 67 -22.13 -21.22 9.76
CA ALA A 67 -23.03 -21.92 8.86
C ALA A 67 -22.56 -23.35 8.55
N ILE A 68 -21.26 -23.58 8.34
CA ILE A 68 -20.76 -24.94 8.05
C ILE A 68 -20.83 -25.86 9.28
N GLU A 69 -20.76 -25.34 10.50
CA GLU A 69 -20.91 -26.13 11.73
C GLU A 69 -22.30 -26.76 11.87
N LEU A 70 -23.30 -26.18 11.21
CA LEU A 70 -24.67 -26.73 11.14
C LEU A 70 -24.84 -27.76 10.02
N THR A 71 -23.85 -27.91 9.14
CA THR A 71 -23.92 -28.82 7.98
C THR A 71 -23.27 -30.15 8.32
N PRO A 72 -24.00 -31.28 8.25
CA PRO A 72 -23.40 -32.59 8.47
C PRO A 72 -22.47 -32.97 7.31
N GLY A 73 -21.30 -33.54 7.63
CA GLY A 73 -20.36 -34.08 6.65
C GLY A 73 -19.00 -33.39 6.66
N GLY A 74 -18.22 -33.61 5.59
CA GLY A 74 -16.89 -32.99 5.42
C GLY A 74 -17.01 -31.64 4.73
N VAL A 75 -17.07 -30.57 5.52
CA VAL A 75 -17.17 -29.18 5.07
C VAL A 75 -15.97 -28.37 5.56
N GLU A 76 -15.56 -27.37 4.79
CA GLU A 76 -14.43 -26.51 5.12
C GLU A 76 -14.64 -25.13 4.50
N VAL A 77 -14.16 -24.09 5.20
CA VAL A 77 -14.18 -22.70 4.72
C VAL A 77 -12.74 -22.26 4.46
N VAL A 78 -12.48 -21.84 3.23
CA VAL A 78 -11.22 -21.21 2.82
C VAL A 78 -11.42 -19.70 2.85
N THR A 79 -10.72 -18.99 3.74
CA THR A 79 -10.86 -17.54 3.91
C THR A 79 -9.88 -16.76 3.04
N ASP A 80 -10.23 -15.52 2.72
CA ASP A 80 -9.41 -14.57 1.97
C ASP A 80 -8.15 -14.12 2.74
N ASP A 81 -8.22 -14.03 4.06
CA ASP A 81 -7.10 -13.68 4.94
C ASP A 81 -5.86 -14.58 4.71
N ALA A 82 -6.08 -15.86 4.37
CA ALA A 82 -5.01 -16.82 4.11
C ALA A 82 -4.28 -16.56 2.77
N TRP A 83 -4.94 -15.91 1.82
CA TRP A 83 -4.48 -15.82 0.43
C TRP A 83 -4.18 -14.40 -0.05
N THR A 84 -4.74 -13.37 0.59
CA THR A 84 -4.61 -11.96 0.19
C THR A 84 -3.14 -11.51 0.04
N ASN A 85 -2.22 -12.03 0.87
CA ASN A 85 -0.80 -11.68 0.83
C ASN A 85 0.09 -12.77 0.20
N THR A 86 -0.51 -13.74 -0.48
CA THR A 86 0.18 -14.90 -1.07
C THR A 86 0.14 -14.81 -2.60
N ARG A 87 1.04 -15.52 -3.29
CA ARG A 87 0.99 -15.66 -4.76
C ARG A 87 0.00 -16.74 -5.22
N ALA A 88 -1.16 -16.83 -4.57
CA ALA A 88 -2.22 -17.75 -4.99
C ALA A 88 -3.03 -17.07 -6.11
N THR A 89 -2.88 -17.53 -7.34
CA THR A 89 -3.58 -16.95 -8.50
C THR A 89 -4.54 -17.92 -9.16
N THR A 90 -4.43 -19.21 -8.84
CA THR A 90 -5.27 -20.26 -9.41
C THR A 90 -6.11 -20.95 -8.35
N VAL A 91 -7.21 -21.57 -8.77
CA VAL A 91 -8.06 -22.42 -7.91
C VAL A 91 -7.25 -23.56 -7.28
N LYS A 92 -6.24 -24.06 -8.01
CA LYS A 92 -5.32 -25.06 -7.48
C LYS A 92 -4.60 -24.55 -6.22
N ASP A 93 -4.04 -23.35 -6.27
CA ASP A 93 -3.23 -22.82 -5.16
C ASP A 93 -4.05 -22.70 -3.87
N MET A 94 -5.33 -22.31 -4.01
CA MET A 94 -6.25 -22.15 -2.88
C MET A 94 -6.78 -23.50 -2.35
N LEU A 95 -7.06 -24.46 -3.24
CA LEU A 95 -7.70 -25.73 -2.85
C LEU A 95 -6.71 -26.88 -2.57
N ASP A 96 -5.42 -26.73 -2.90
CA ASP A 96 -4.40 -27.78 -2.69
C ASP A 96 -4.24 -28.19 -1.22
N TYR A 97 -4.61 -27.31 -0.29
CA TYR A 97 -4.52 -27.55 1.15
C TYR A 97 -5.83 -28.06 1.75
N VAL A 98 -6.89 -28.18 0.94
CA VAL A 98 -8.18 -28.69 1.39
C VAL A 98 -8.18 -30.23 1.31
N PRO A 99 -8.41 -30.95 2.42
CA PRO A 99 -8.35 -32.39 2.46
C PRO A 99 -9.41 -33.02 1.55
N GLY A 100 -8.96 -33.98 0.75
CA GLY A 100 -9.79 -34.77 -0.17
C GLY A 100 -10.42 -33.95 -1.30
N VAL A 101 -9.87 -32.78 -1.59
CA VAL A 101 -10.06 -32.04 -2.84
C VAL A 101 -8.75 -32.15 -3.63
N PHE A 102 -8.85 -32.45 -4.92
CA PHE A 102 -7.69 -32.52 -5.80
C PHE A 102 -7.92 -31.61 -7.00
N ALA A 103 -7.02 -30.64 -7.16
CA ALA A 103 -7.03 -29.66 -8.22
C ALA A 103 -5.77 -29.81 -9.09
N GLN A 104 -5.98 -30.11 -10.38
CA GLN A 104 -4.89 -30.24 -11.35
C GLN A 104 -5.05 -29.23 -12.48
N PRO A 105 -4.03 -28.43 -12.84
CA PRO A 105 -4.15 -27.46 -13.90
C PRO A 105 -4.36 -28.18 -15.23
N LYS A 106 -5.25 -27.65 -16.09
CA LYS A 106 -5.50 -28.19 -17.43
C LYS A 106 -4.95 -27.28 -18.51
N TRP A 107 -5.47 -26.06 -18.59
CA TRP A 107 -5.11 -25.08 -19.62
C TRP A 107 -5.57 -23.69 -19.19
N GLY A 108 -4.67 -22.70 -19.24
CA GLY A 108 -4.98 -21.35 -18.76
C GLY A 108 -5.40 -21.37 -17.28
N GLU A 109 -6.52 -20.71 -16.98
CA GLU A 109 -7.15 -20.68 -15.65
C GLU A 109 -8.01 -21.93 -15.34
N ASP A 110 -8.21 -22.83 -16.30
CA ASP A 110 -9.07 -24.00 -16.15
C ASP A 110 -8.35 -25.15 -15.42
N THR A 111 -9.05 -25.78 -14.49
CA THR A 111 -8.52 -26.78 -13.56
C THR A 111 -9.42 -28.00 -13.51
N ARG A 112 -8.83 -29.20 -13.49
CA ARG A 112 -9.54 -30.46 -13.22
C ARG A 112 -9.75 -30.59 -11.72
N LEU A 113 -11.00 -30.60 -11.30
CA LEU A 113 -11.38 -30.77 -9.90
C LEU A 113 -11.87 -32.20 -9.64
N SER A 114 -11.47 -32.77 -8.50
CA SER A 114 -12.03 -34.01 -7.96
C SER A 114 -12.24 -33.85 -6.47
N ILE A 115 -13.43 -34.20 -5.98
CA ILE A 115 -13.78 -34.12 -4.56
C ILE A 115 -14.09 -35.53 -4.10
N ARG A 116 -13.31 -36.05 -3.15
CA ARG A 116 -13.46 -37.42 -2.63
C ARG A 116 -13.51 -38.50 -3.72
N GLY A 117 -12.76 -38.32 -4.82
CA GLY A 117 -12.69 -39.29 -5.92
C GLY A 117 -13.82 -39.21 -6.95
N SER A 118 -14.67 -38.17 -6.91
CA SER A 118 -15.81 -38.01 -7.83
C SER A 118 -15.44 -37.83 -9.31
N GLY A 119 -14.20 -37.48 -9.63
CA GLY A 119 -13.74 -37.43 -11.01
C GLY A 119 -14.37 -36.31 -11.85
N ILE A 120 -14.79 -35.18 -11.24
CA ILE A 120 -15.39 -33.97 -11.89
C ILE A 120 -14.43 -33.27 -12.89
N SER A 121 -13.33 -33.91 -13.26
CA SER A 121 -12.29 -33.48 -14.19
C SER A 121 -12.72 -33.17 -15.63
N ARG A 122 -13.95 -33.49 -16.04
CA ARG A 122 -14.43 -33.37 -17.42
C ARG A 122 -15.33 -32.15 -17.69
N SER A 123 -15.70 -31.38 -16.67
CA SER A 123 -16.45 -30.14 -16.90
C SER A 123 -15.53 -29.06 -17.49
N SER A 124 -16.02 -28.35 -18.51
CA SER A 124 -15.30 -27.21 -19.07
C SER A 124 -15.47 -25.99 -18.17
N HIS A 125 -14.37 -25.35 -17.74
CA HIS A 125 -14.40 -24.19 -16.84
C HIS A 125 -15.21 -24.43 -15.56
N LEU A 126 -15.07 -25.62 -14.97
CA LEU A 126 -15.73 -25.99 -13.71
C LEU A 126 -17.27 -25.82 -13.70
N ARG A 127 -17.92 -25.88 -14.88
CA ARG A 127 -19.39 -25.77 -14.96
C ARG A 127 -20.10 -26.78 -14.05
N GLY A 128 -21.06 -26.27 -13.27
CA GLY A 128 -21.81 -27.04 -12.28
C GLY A 128 -21.17 -27.03 -10.88
N ILE A 129 -20.05 -26.32 -10.70
CA ILE A 129 -19.44 -26.05 -9.41
C ILE A 129 -19.59 -24.55 -9.12
N GLN A 130 -20.01 -24.22 -7.91
CA GLN A 130 -20.02 -22.84 -7.42
C GLN A 130 -18.76 -22.63 -6.58
N LEU A 131 -17.92 -21.68 -6.99
CA LEU A 131 -16.70 -21.26 -6.30
C LEU A 131 -16.81 -19.78 -5.93
#